data_AF-A0A9D2K026-F1
#
_entry.id   AF-A0A9D2K026-F1
#
_cell.length_a   1.000
_cell.length_b   1.000
_cell.length_c   1.000
_cell.angle_alpha   90.00
_cell.angle_beta   90.00
_cell.angle_gamma   90.00
#
_symmetry.space_group_name_H-M   'P 1'
#
loop_
_entity.id
_entity.type
_entity.pdbx_description
1 polymer ?
#
loop_
_entity_poly.entity_id
_entity_poly.type
_entity_poly.pdbx_seq_one_letter_code
_entity_poly.pdbx_strand_id
1 'polypeptide(L)'
;MTTKVKKAAVVLSSLLAFTCLAGCGGNGDTPDGDQERITFWGITDQYTSESYKQLVDAYNEGQGKIDGVFVKYSPKTDSSANHISYCGSARGTVDIIGVSDRYVFNNIAQGFYTNLQDYIDDETTYTRNEAGEAYFSEDNYSANNIDRFRFNAETREAGAGEDLYALPLVSNASVIYYNEDYFLNNNINIISVTEEELDAYNAANGTDYAARGYAEYTAEAAPAKGLKTSENLQGETVVKVFNDLIPMSFLEVNTLSKYFSTEYNAASPSRYGILNEWWFSHGWAVGGDCVKWDEASGQYKFTLGDKQPNYLVTSAVTVNGTAYAAGDILTYRDRNYVLENSSADISAHLYELPSQYEQFREFCAWSQEADKKVDDEVYGYEISPSPATLNNSSKVNYFTSGEVAMLVDGTTEMDPIYNALVGKTAWDIAPMYTYREFEGEDPAGDGTLKVIGKEYDGVIFTGEIKTVEGTKIVGKLSGSSQNFGWAIPANSSHKDAAWKFLQFLTSEEGQSYFVANDAGAPSVSSFVNSPAFYDKENKKCDNYRAIAIMTENCEIGDWSYFENGEWISDWSLELNTDVRNGVTTLDEFFDHQQAGTDSILAGYKFKLHGKE
;
A
#
# COMPACT_ATOMS: atom_id res chain seq x y z
N MET A 1 -26.30 -57.21 -14.55
CA MET A 1 -27.53 -56.56 -15.01
C MET A 1 -28.10 -55.86 -13.78
N THR A 2 -28.20 -54.55 -13.68
CA THR A 2 -28.86 -53.62 -14.61
C THR A 2 -28.29 -52.19 -14.44
N THR A 3 -28.52 -51.40 -15.47
CA THR A 3 -27.82 -50.19 -15.88
C THR A 3 -28.26 -48.91 -15.16
N LYS A 4 -27.33 -47.96 -15.02
CA LYS A 4 -27.51 -46.58 -14.54
C LYS A 4 -28.49 -45.79 -15.44
N VAL A 5 -29.28 -44.89 -14.84
CA VAL A 5 -29.92 -43.74 -15.51
C VAL A 5 -29.62 -42.47 -14.70
N LYS A 6 -28.98 -41.51 -15.37
CA LYS A 6 -28.78 -40.13 -14.91
C LYS A 6 -30.10 -39.34 -15.04
N LYS A 7 -30.42 -38.49 -14.07
CA LYS A 7 -31.35 -37.37 -14.26
C LYS A 7 -30.64 -36.07 -13.87
N ALA A 8 -30.54 -35.18 -14.84
CA ALA A 8 -30.06 -33.81 -14.71
C ALA A 8 -31.11 -32.96 -13.98
N ALA A 9 -30.67 -32.11 -13.07
CA ALA A 9 -31.45 -31.00 -12.53
C ALA A 9 -30.86 -29.71 -13.11
N VAL A 10 -31.67 -29.00 -13.88
CA VAL A 10 -31.41 -27.70 -14.49
C VAL A 10 -31.58 -26.64 -13.40
N VAL A 11 -30.52 -25.88 -13.12
CA VAL A 11 -30.60 -24.66 -12.30
C VAL A 11 -30.92 -23.49 -13.23
N LEU A 12 -32.06 -22.85 -12.94
CA LEU A 12 -32.64 -21.75 -13.68
C LEU A 12 -31.89 -20.46 -13.33
N SER A 13 -31.20 -19.89 -14.31
CA SER A 13 -30.58 -18.57 -14.26
C SER A 13 -31.65 -17.49 -14.26
N SER A 14 -31.74 -16.71 -13.19
CA SER A 14 -32.60 -15.54 -13.09
C SER A 14 -31.90 -14.32 -13.70
N LEU A 15 -32.25 -14.01 -14.96
CA LEU A 15 -32.05 -12.70 -15.56
C LEU A 15 -32.88 -11.67 -14.77
N LEU A 16 -32.22 -10.70 -14.15
CA LEU A 16 -32.83 -9.46 -13.71
C LEU A 16 -32.91 -8.52 -14.92
N ALA A 17 -34.11 -8.42 -15.47
CA ALA A 17 -34.45 -7.47 -16.52
C ALA A 17 -34.44 -6.05 -15.95
N PHE A 18 -33.51 -5.22 -16.42
CA PHE A 18 -33.56 -3.77 -16.29
C PHE A 18 -34.84 -3.25 -16.98
N THR A 19 -35.79 -2.75 -16.21
CA THR A 19 -36.91 -1.98 -16.74
C THR A 19 -36.44 -0.54 -16.99
N CYS A 20 -36.28 -0.20 -18.25
CA CYS A 20 -36.04 1.15 -18.74
C CYS A 20 -37.16 2.10 -18.27
N LEU A 21 -36.81 3.14 -17.51
CA LEU A 21 -37.58 4.36 -17.45
C LEU A 21 -36.99 5.32 -18.49
N ALA A 22 -37.75 5.54 -19.55
CA ALA A 22 -37.45 6.51 -20.59
C ALA A 22 -37.61 7.93 -20.04
N GLY A 23 -36.55 8.73 -20.14
CA GLY A 23 -36.55 10.18 -19.96
C GLY A 23 -35.63 10.82 -20.99
N CYS A 24 -36.23 11.38 -22.04
CA CYS A 24 -35.72 12.32 -23.05
C CYS A 24 -34.29 12.13 -23.61
N GLY A 25 -34.22 11.58 -24.83
CA GLY A 25 -33.01 11.48 -25.63
C GLY A 25 -32.46 12.82 -26.12
N GLY A 26 -31.14 12.96 -25.99
CA GLY A 26 -30.29 13.82 -26.79
C GLY A 26 -29.19 12.98 -27.45
N ASN A 27 -28.80 13.33 -28.67
CA ASN A 27 -27.74 12.69 -29.48
C ASN A 27 -26.35 12.83 -28.82
N GLY A 28 -26.02 12.02 -27.80
CA GLY A 28 -24.78 12.17 -27.01
C GLY A 28 -23.58 11.36 -27.48
N ASP A 29 -23.53 10.90 -28.74
CA ASP A 29 -22.51 9.93 -29.20
C ASP A 29 -21.83 10.32 -30.53
N THR A 30 -22.02 11.58 -30.93
CA THR A 30 -21.52 12.16 -32.18
C THR A 30 -20.70 13.42 -31.86
N PRO A 31 -19.47 13.54 -32.40
CA PRO A 31 -18.63 14.73 -32.24
C PRO A 31 -19.32 16.00 -32.76
N ASP A 32 -18.99 17.15 -32.17
CA ASP A 32 -19.37 18.45 -32.72
C ASP A 32 -18.37 18.83 -33.82
N GLY A 33 -18.85 18.98 -35.06
CA GLY A 33 -18.02 19.43 -36.18
C GLY A 33 -16.91 18.43 -36.57
N ASP A 34 -15.67 18.94 -36.69
CA ASP A 34 -14.50 18.20 -37.19
C ASP A 34 -13.63 17.58 -36.07
N GLN A 35 -14.16 17.45 -34.84
CA GLN A 35 -13.43 16.84 -33.73
C GLN A 35 -13.00 15.40 -34.04
N GLU A 36 -11.77 15.05 -33.68
CA GLU A 36 -11.23 13.70 -33.77
C GLU A 36 -11.85 12.82 -32.68
N ARG A 37 -12.45 11.70 -33.07
CA ARG A 37 -13.10 10.78 -32.13
C ARG A 37 -12.12 9.73 -31.63
N ILE A 38 -11.97 9.63 -30.30
CA ILE A 38 -11.22 8.57 -29.64
C ILE A 38 -12.13 7.66 -28.80
N THR A 39 -11.69 6.43 -28.56
CA THR A 39 -12.37 5.45 -27.69
C THR A 39 -11.58 5.24 -26.40
N PHE A 40 -12.23 5.51 -25.27
CA PHE A 40 -11.67 5.36 -23.93
C PHE A 40 -12.32 4.18 -23.20
N TRP A 41 -11.52 3.23 -22.71
CA TRP A 41 -11.98 2.09 -21.91
C TRP A 41 -11.67 2.29 -20.44
N GLY A 42 -12.60 2.87 -19.68
CA GLY A 42 -12.42 3.05 -18.24
C GLY A 42 -12.62 1.74 -17.47
N ILE A 43 -11.60 1.32 -16.72
CA ILE A 43 -11.69 0.35 -15.61
C ILE A 43 -12.66 0.89 -14.56
N THR A 44 -13.84 0.30 -14.52
CA THR A 44 -14.90 0.70 -13.62
C THR A 44 -15.58 -0.50 -12.98
N ASP A 45 -16.13 -0.28 -11.80
CA ASP A 45 -17.10 -1.14 -11.16
C ASP A 45 -18.45 -0.43 -11.02
N GLN A 46 -19.31 -0.95 -10.14
CA GLN A 46 -20.64 -0.39 -9.85
C GLN A 46 -20.60 0.94 -9.08
N TYR A 47 -19.47 1.30 -8.47
CA TYR A 47 -19.28 2.51 -7.67
C TYR A 47 -18.63 3.64 -8.48
N THR A 48 -17.75 3.33 -9.44
CA THR A 48 -16.95 4.34 -10.15
C THR A 48 -17.52 4.77 -11.51
N SER A 49 -18.51 4.05 -12.07
CA SER A 49 -18.90 4.23 -13.49
C SER A 49 -19.51 5.59 -13.80
N GLU A 50 -20.21 6.20 -12.83
CA GLU A 50 -20.82 7.52 -12.99
C GLU A 50 -19.74 8.62 -12.99
N SER A 51 -18.70 8.48 -12.18
CA SER A 51 -17.56 9.41 -12.12
C SER A 51 -16.85 9.53 -13.47
N TYR A 52 -16.56 8.39 -14.10
CA TYR A 52 -15.97 8.38 -15.44
C TYR A 52 -16.86 9.04 -16.49
N LYS A 53 -18.18 8.82 -16.40
CA LYS A 53 -19.12 9.43 -17.33
C LYS A 53 -19.12 10.95 -17.19
N GLN A 54 -19.21 11.46 -15.96
CA GLN A 54 -19.21 12.89 -15.67
C GLN A 54 -17.92 13.57 -16.11
N LEU A 55 -16.76 12.92 -15.87
CA LEU A 55 -15.46 13.40 -16.33
C LEU A 55 -15.40 13.51 -17.86
N VAL A 56 -15.82 12.45 -18.56
CA VAL A 56 -15.79 12.43 -20.04
C VAL A 56 -16.76 13.44 -20.63
N ASP A 57 -17.96 13.56 -20.07
CA ASP A 57 -18.95 14.55 -20.49
C ASP A 57 -18.39 15.97 -20.29
N ALA A 58 -17.73 16.26 -19.16
CA ALA A 58 -17.09 17.54 -18.89
C ALA A 58 -15.95 17.86 -19.87
N TYR A 59 -15.07 16.88 -20.16
CA TYR A 59 -14.03 17.06 -21.18
C TYR A 59 -14.65 17.37 -22.55
N ASN A 60 -15.60 16.56 -23.01
CA ASN A 60 -16.23 16.73 -24.32
C ASN A 60 -16.96 18.08 -24.46
N GLU A 61 -17.58 18.56 -23.37
CA GLU A 61 -18.30 19.83 -23.35
C GLU A 61 -17.37 21.05 -23.21
N GLY A 62 -16.21 20.88 -22.59
CA GLY A 62 -15.19 21.90 -22.32
C GLY A 62 -13.91 21.69 -23.12
N GLN A 63 -12.86 21.21 -22.47
CA GLN A 63 -11.49 21.15 -23.01
C GLN A 63 -11.38 20.38 -24.34
N GLY A 64 -12.18 19.34 -24.55
CA GLY A 64 -12.26 18.59 -25.80
C GLY A 64 -12.64 19.45 -27.01
N LYS A 65 -13.37 20.55 -26.83
CA LYS A 65 -13.66 21.52 -27.92
C LYS A 65 -12.45 22.36 -28.30
N ILE A 66 -11.61 22.69 -27.32
CA ILE A 66 -10.34 23.41 -27.52
C ILE A 66 -9.32 22.48 -28.18
N ASP A 67 -9.25 21.24 -27.68
CA ASP A 67 -8.33 20.20 -28.13
C ASP A 67 -8.67 19.66 -29.52
N GLY A 68 -9.93 19.82 -29.95
CA GLY A 68 -10.48 19.21 -31.16
C GLY A 68 -10.71 17.70 -31.00
N VAL A 69 -11.00 17.23 -29.79
CA VAL A 69 -11.13 15.81 -29.44
C VAL A 69 -12.50 15.51 -28.85
N PHE A 70 -13.12 14.42 -29.30
CA PHE A 70 -14.34 13.86 -28.72
C PHE A 70 -14.09 12.45 -28.21
N VAL A 71 -14.36 12.21 -26.94
CA VAL A 71 -14.11 10.95 -26.25
C VAL A 71 -15.39 10.12 -26.18
N LYS A 72 -15.33 8.92 -26.76
CA LYS A 72 -16.34 7.88 -26.56
C LYS A 72 -15.94 7.02 -25.36
N TYR A 73 -16.65 7.19 -24.25
CA TYR A 73 -16.48 6.34 -23.07
C TYR A 73 -17.10 4.95 -23.28
N SER A 74 -16.35 3.90 -22.91
CA SER A 74 -16.84 2.53 -22.79
C SER A 74 -16.40 1.96 -21.43
N PRO A 75 -17.33 1.71 -20.49
CA PRO A 75 -16.99 1.06 -19.22
C PRO A 75 -16.49 -0.37 -19.47
N LYS A 76 -15.41 -0.75 -18.77
CA LYS A 76 -14.81 -2.09 -18.78
C LYS A 76 -14.42 -2.50 -17.35
N THR A 77 -14.39 -3.80 -17.08
CA THR A 77 -13.62 -4.30 -15.92
C THR A 77 -12.14 -4.34 -16.28
N ASP A 78 -11.25 -4.46 -15.28
CA ASP A 78 -9.83 -4.65 -15.55
C ASP A 78 -9.60 -5.83 -16.51
N SER A 79 -8.81 -5.57 -17.55
CA SER A 79 -8.45 -6.56 -18.57
C SER A 79 -6.95 -6.64 -18.82
N SER A 80 -6.14 -6.05 -17.93
CA SER A 80 -4.69 -5.91 -18.06
C SER A 80 -3.97 -7.22 -18.36
N ALA A 81 -4.43 -8.33 -17.77
CA ALA A 81 -3.89 -9.68 -18.01
C ALA A 81 -4.11 -10.20 -19.45
N ASN A 82 -5.01 -9.59 -20.22
CA ASN A 82 -5.43 -10.03 -21.56
C ASN A 82 -5.29 -8.94 -22.63
N HIS A 83 -4.41 -7.95 -22.43
CA HIS A 83 -4.23 -6.86 -23.38
C HIS A 83 -3.73 -7.30 -24.75
N ILE A 84 -3.11 -8.47 -24.87
CA ILE A 84 -2.81 -9.10 -26.16
C ILE A 84 -4.03 -9.17 -27.10
N SER A 85 -5.23 -9.41 -26.56
CA SER A 85 -6.46 -9.52 -27.35
C SER A 85 -6.89 -8.20 -28.00
N TYR A 86 -6.42 -7.06 -27.48
CA TYR A 86 -6.85 -5.71 -27.90
C TYR A 86 -5.71 -4.93 -28.55
N CYS A 87 -4.51 -5.02 -27.98
CA CYS A 87 -3.31 -4.32 -28.41
C CYS A 87 -2.51 -5.12 -29.46
N GLY A 88 -2.61 -6.45 -29.46
CA GLY A 88 -1.89 -7.32 -30.40
C GLY A 88 -2.50 -7.37 -31.81
N SER A 89 -3.69 -6.81 -32.01
CA SER A 89 -4.36 -6.82 -33.31
C SER A 89 -3.91 -5.63 -34.19
N ALA A 90 -3.85 -5.84 -35.51
CA ALA A 90 -3.50 -4.78 -36.47
C ALA A 90 -4.60 -3.71 -36.64
N ARG A 91 -5.80 -3.91 -36.06
CA ARG A 91 -6.88 -2.92 -36.05
C ARG A 91 -7.04 -2.44 -34.62
N GLY A 92 -6.51 -1.26 -34.29
CA GLY A 92 -6.76 -0.63 -33.00
C GLY A 92 -8.26 -0.52 -32.71
N THR A 93 -8.71 -1.04 -31.57
CA THR A 93 -10.12 -1.00 -31.14
C THR A 93 -10.38 -0.02 -29.99
N VAL A 94 -9.31 0.56 -29.45
CA VAL A 94 -9.29 1.41 -28.26
C VAL A 94 -8.08 2.34 -28.35
N ASP A 95 -8.25 3.57 -27.89
CA ASP A 95 -7.23 4.62 -27.97
C ASP A 95 -6.63 4.96 -26.61
N ILE A 96 -7.40 4.72 -25.53
CA ILE A 96 -6.91 4.76 -24.15
C ILE A 96 -7.48 3.55 -23.40
N ILE A 97 -6.59 2.77 -22.79
CA ILE A 97 -6.93 1.55 -22.06
C ILE A 97 -6.37 1.61 -20.63
N GLY A 98 -7.13 1.09 -19.67
CA GLY A 98 -6.67 1.03 -18.29
C GLY A 98 -5.68 -0.09 -18.07
N VAL A 99 -4.67 0.18 -17.25
CA VAL A 99 -3.58 -0.74 -16.95
C VAL A 99 -3.45 -0.92 -15.45
N SER A 100 -3.24 -2.15 -15.01
CA SER A 100 -2.76 -2.46 -13.66
C SER A 100 -1.24 -2.64 -13.71
N ASP A 101 -0.57 -2.05 -12.73
CA ASP A 101 0.87 -2.25 -12.48
C ASP A 101 1.26 -3.74 -12.34
N ARG A 102 0.33 -4.62 -11.94
CA ARG A 102 0.49 -6.07 -11.91
C ARG A 102 0.95 -6.70 -13.21
N TYR A 103 0.55 -6.14 -14.35
CA TYR A 103 0.84 -6.71 -15.67
C TYR A 103 1.60 -5.74 -16.57
N VAL A 104 1.93 -4.56 -16.07
CA VAL A 104 2.39 -3.45 -16.92
C VAL A 104 3.69 -3.79 -17.63
N PHE A 105 4.69 -4.32 -16.93
CA PHE A 105 6.00 -4.63 -17.51
C PHE A 105 5.93 -5.68 -18.62
N ASN A 106 5.18 -6.77 -18.40
CA ASN A 106 4.97 -7.78 -19.44
C ASN A 106 4.24 -7.22 -20.66
N ASN A 107 3.27 -6.32 -20.46
CA ASN A 107 2.55 -5.70 -21.56
C ASN A 107 3.42 -4.71 -22.35
N ILE A 108 4.28 -3.93 -21.67
CA ILE A 108 5.23 -3.03 -22.33
C ILE A 108 6.26 -3.84 -23.12
N ALA A 109 6.82 -4.90 -22.52
CA ALA A 109 7.79 -5.77 -23.17
C ALA A 109 7.25 -6.45 -24.45
N GLN A 110 5.93 -6.65 -24.54
CA GLN A 110 5.26 -7.17 -25.74
C GLN A 110 4.93 -6.08 -26.79
N GLY A 111 5.25 -4.82 -26.50
CA GLY A 111 5.01 -3.69 -27.40
C GLY A 111 3.54 -3.25 -27.47
N PHE A 112 2.76 -3.48 -26.41
CA PHE A 112 1.32 -3.17 -26.41
C PHE A 112 1.00 -1.70 -26.17
N TYR A 113 1.92 -0.94 -25.59
CA TYR A 113 1.72 0.46 -25.23
C TYR A 113 2.66 1.39 -25.98
N THR A 114 2.18 2.61 -26.20
CA THR A 114 2.95 3.73 -26.73
C THR A 114 3.89 4.23 -25.64
N ASN A 115 5.15 4.49 -26.01
CA ASN A 115 6.07 5.20 -25.13
C ASN A 115 5.57 6.65 -24.98
N LEU A 116 5.22 7.05 -23.76
CA LEU A 116 4.73 8.39 -23.47
C LEU A 116 5.89 9.38 -23.27
N GLN A 117 7.12 8.91 -23.06
CA GLN A 117 8.27 9.79 -22.84
C GLN A 117 8.52 10.72 -24.04
N ASP A 118 8.29 10.24 -25.27
CA ASP A 118 8.35 11.06 -26.49
C ASP A 118 7.42 12.29 -26.45
N TYR A 119 6.26 12.15 -25.80
CA TYR A 119 5.30 13.25 -25.63
C TYR A 119 5.68 14.14 -24.43
N ILE A 120 6.16 13.54 -23.35
CA ILE A 120 6.55 14.22 -22.11
C ILE A 120 7.76 15.14 -22.35
N ASP A 121 8.74 14.68 -23.13
CA ASP A 121 9.94 15.45 -23.45
C ASP A 121 9.66 16.66 -24.38
N ASP A 122 8.47 16.72 -24.99
CA ASP A 122 8.03 17.80 -25.87
C ASP A 122 6.83 18.54 -25.26
N GLU A 123 7.10 19.61 -24.50
CA GLU A 123 6.08 20.49 -23.92
C GLU A 123 5.10 21.09 -24.95
N THR A 124 5.43 21.08 -26.26
CA THR A 124 4.50 21.55 -27.29
C THR A 124 3.32 20.59 -27.50
N THR A 125 3.43 19.36 -27.02
CA THR A 125 2.35 18.37 -27.01
C THR A 125 1.37 18.56 -25.84
N TYR A 126 1.68 19.46 -24.90
CA TYR A 126 0.91 19.61 -23.68
C TYR A 126 -0.41 20.33 -23.94
N THR A 127 -1.51 19.72 -23.49
CA THR A 127 -2.81 20.36 -23.47
C THR A 127 -2.81 21.43 -22.40
N ARG A 128 -3.35 22.60 -22.76
CA ARG A 128 -3.46 23.76 -21.88
C ARG A 128 -4.91 24.20 -21.73
N ASN A 129 -5.28 24.60 -20.52
CA ASN A 129 -6.58 25.18 -20.24
C ASN A 129 -6.70 26.59 -20.86
N GLU A 130 -7.88 27.22 -20.73
CA GLU A 130 -8.12 28.58 -21.24
C GLU A 130 -7.18 29.65 -20.66
N ALA A 131 -6.63 29.42 -19.46
CA ALA A 131 -5.65 30.29 -18.81
C ALA A 131 -4.20 30.07 -19.29
N GLY A 132 -3.96 29.04 -20.10
CA GLY A 132 -2.63 28.68 -20.63
C GLY A 132 -1.83 27.74 -19.73
N GLU A 133 -2.41 27.23 -18.65
CA GLU A 133 -1.77 26.29 -17.73
C GLU A 133 -1.84 24.88 -18.30
N ALA A 134 -0.74 24.12 -18.20
CA ALA A 134 -0.69 22.75 -18.68
C ALA A 134 -1.46 21.82 -17.73
N TYR A 135 -2.19 20.86 -18.29
CA TYR A 135 -2.90 19.85 -17.51
C TYR A 135 -1.97 18.78 -16.92
N PHE A 136 -0.80 18.59 -17.51
CA PHE A 136 0.18 17.59 -17.11
C PHE A 136 1.44 18.23 -16.52
N SER A 137 1.95 17.62 -15.46
CA SER A 137 3.25 17.86 -14.85
C SER A 137 3.70 16.56 -14.18
N GLU A 138 4.94 16.12 -14.43
CA GLU A 138 5.51 14.97 -13.73
C GLU A 138 5.69 15.25 -12.23
N ASP A 139 5.96 16.51 -11.85
CA ASP A 139 6.11 16.94 -10.45
C ASP A 139 4.82 16.76 -9.62
N ASN A 140 3.68 16.49 -10.27
CA ASN A 140 2.42 16.22 -9.59
C ASN A 140 2.32 14.79 -9.04
N TYR A 141 3.33 13.93 -9.22
CA TYR A 141 3.31 12.56 -8.75
C TYR A 141 4.51 12.28 -7.85
N SER A 142 4.31 11.51 -6.79
CA SER A 142 5.41 10.87 -6.10
C SER A 142 6.02 9.75 -6.93
N ALA A 143 7.30 9.48 -6.68
CA ALA A 143 8.05 8.36 -7.26
C ALA A 143 7.28 7.02 -7.11
N ASN A 144 6.72 6.76 -5.92
CA ASN A 144 5.96 5.53 -5.63
C ASN A 144 4.71 5.36 -6.50
N ASN A 145 4.16 6.45 -7.06
CA ASN A 145 3.00 6.42 -7.93
C ASN A 145 3.36 6.39 -9.42
N ILE A 146 4.34 7.17 -9.87
CA ILE A 146 4.68 7.28 -11.30
C ILE A 146 5.67 6.22 -11.77
N ASP A 147 6.68 5.89 -10.97
CA ASP A 147 7.81 5.06 -11.45
C ASP A 147 7.41 3.60 -11.70
N ARG A 148 6.31 3.14 -11.08
CA ARG A 148 5.75 1.80 -11.35
C ARG A 148 5.24 1.60 -12.79
N PHE A 149 5.14 2.68 -13.59
CA PHE A 149 4.76 2.62 -15.00
C PHE A 149 5.92 2.93 -15.96
N ARG A 150 7.15 2.99 -15.44
CA ARG A 150 8.36 3.23 -16.22
C ARG A 150 9.06 1.92 -16.59
N PHE A 151 9.49 1.79 -17.84
CA PHE A 151 10.17 0.58 -18.31
C PHE A 151 11.01 0.80 -19.56
N ASN A 152 12.13 0.09 -19.63
CA ASN A 152 12.97 0.00 -20.81
C ASN A 152 12.84 -1.37 -21.46
N ALA A 153 12.20 -1.42 -22.62
CA ALA A 153 12.00 -2.68 -23.33
C ALA A 153 13.30 -3.30 -23.87
N GLU A 154 14.35 -2.50 -24.07
CA GLU A 154 15.65 -2.96 -24.57
C GLU A 154 16.53 -3.54 -23.45
N THR A 155 16.70 -2.80 -22.35
CA THR A 155 17.55 -3.24 -21.22
C THR A 155 16.82 -4.13 -20.22
N ARG A 156 15.47 -4.14 -20.26
CA ARG A 156 14.59 -4.81 -19.29
C ARG A 156 14.70 -4.22 -17.88
N GLU A 157 14.98 -2.92 -17.79
CA GLU A 157 15.02 -2.15 -16.53
C GLU A 157 13.69 -1.40 -16.33
N ALA A 158 13.26 -1.24 -15.08
CA ALA A 158 11.97 -0.67 -14.70
C ALA A 158 12.14 0.27 -13.51
N GLY A 159 11.24 1.24 -13.37
CA GLY A 159 11.28 2.20 -12.27
C GLY A 159 11.94 3.52 -12.64
N ALA A 160 12.40 4.24 -11.62
CA ALA A 160 12.92 5.60 -11.74
C ALA A 160 14.02 5.70 -12.81
N GLY A 161 13.92 6.72 -13.67
CA GLY A 161 14.89 6.99 -14.74
C GLY A 161 14.56 6.34 -16.10
N GLU A 162 13.61 5.41 -16.16
CA GLU A 162 13.17 4.79 -17.41
C GLU A 162 11.95 5.48 -18.04
N ASP A 163 11.66 5.15 -19.30
CA ASP A 163 10.60 5.75 -20.09
C ASP A 163 9.20 5.41 -19.54
N LEU A 164 8.31 6.42 -19.50
CA LEU A 164 6.94 6.25 -19.01
C LEU A 164 5.99 5.69 -20.08
N TYR A 165 5.17 4.69 -19.73
CA TYR A 165 4.20 4.07 -20.66
C TYR A 165 2.73 4.19 -20.26
N ALA A 166 2.47 4.64 -19.03
CA ALA A 166 1.13 4.91 -18.54
C ALA A 166 1.15 6.02 -17.50
N LEU A 167 0.08 6.80 -17.42
CA LEU A 167 -0.08 7.78 -16.34
C LEU A 167 -0.85 7.17 -15.16
N PRO A 168 -0.39 7.35 -13.90
CA PRO A 168 -1.10 6.90 -12.71
C PRO A 168 -2.47 7.55 -12.57
N LEU A 169 -3.44 6.80 -12.06
CA LEU A 169 -4.79 7.30 -11.78
C LEU A 169 -5.16 7.13 -10.30
N VAL A 170 -5.42 5.89 -9.88
CA VAL A 170 -5.93 5.58 -8.55
C VAL A 170 -4.95 4.64 -7.85
N SER A 171 -4.68 4.95 -6.59
CA SER A 171 -3.88 4.13 -5.69
C SER A 171 -4.78 3.26 -4.82
N ASN A 172 -4.52 1.95 -4.81
CA ASN A 172 -5.13 1.01 -3.87
C ASN A 172 -4.18 0.76 -2.71
N ALA A 173 -3.90 1.80 -1.94
CA ALA A 173 -2.94 1.77 -0.86
C ALA A 173 -3.40 0.87 0.30
N SER A 174 -2.50 0.02 0.82
CA SER A 174 -2.75 -0.67 2.09
C SER A 174 -2.84 0.33 3.25
N VAL A 175 -3.86 0.16 4.08
CA VAL A 175 -4.11 0.93 5.31
C VAL A 175 -4.57 -0.01 6.42
N ILE A 176 -4.63 0.48 7.66
CA ILE A 176 -5.21 -0.25 8.80
C ILE A 176 -6.63 0.27 9.03
N TYR A 177 -7.64 -0.53 8.71
CA TYR A 177 -8.99 -0.34 9.20
C TYR A 177 -9.05 -0.75 10.67
N TYR A 178 -9.64 0.07 11.54
CA TYR A 178 -9.80 -0.29 12.95
C TYR A 178 -11.22 -0.06 13.45
N ASN A 179 -11.64 -0.89 14.41
CA ASN A 179 -12.95 -0.79 15.04
C ASN A 179 -12.91 0.27 16.14
N GLU A 180 -13.43 1.46 15.84
CA GLU A 180 -13.39 2.61 16.74
C GLU A 180 -14.20 2.34 18.03
N ASP A 181 -15.34 1.64 17.92
CA ASP A 181 -16.13 1.25 19.08
C ASP A 181 -15.32 0.37 20.05
N TYR A 182 -14.48 -0.55 19.54
CA TYR A 182 -13.64 -1.38 20.40
C TYR A 182 -12.61 -0.54 21.16
N PHE A 183 -12.02 0.45 20.50
CA PHE A 183 -11.03 1.35 21.11
C PHE A 183 -11.68 2.23 22.18
N LEU A 184 -12.76 2.92 21.84
CA LEU A 184 -13.46 3.85 22.75
C LEU A 184 -14.09 3.13 23.94
N ASN A 185 -14.68 1.95 23.74
CA ASN A 185 -15.27 1.15 24.83
C ASN A 185 -14.21 0.57 25.78
N ASN A 186 -12.95 0.47 25.33
CA ASN A 186 -11.81 0.09 26.16
C ASN A 186 -11.05 1.29 26.74
N ASN A 187 -11.64 2.49 26.67
CA ASN A 187 -11.04 3.76 27.13
C ASN A 187 -9.70 4.07 26.46
N ILE A 188 -9.50 3.65 25.21
CA ILE A 188 -8.41 4.15 24.37
C ILE A 188 -8.86 5.50 23.81
N ASN A 189 -8.08 6.54 24.09
CA ASN A 189 -8.37 7.91 23.69
C ASN A 189 -7.79 8.12 22.28
N ILE A 190 -8.64 8.43 21.30
CA ILE A 190 -8.22 8.60 19.91
C ILE A 190 -7.94 10.08 19.62
N ILE A 191 -6.84 10.37 18.94
CA ILE A 191 -6.53 11.67 18.35
C ILE A 191 -6.09 11.46 16.90
N SER A 192 -6.21 12.51 16.08
CA SER A 192 -5.82 12.48 14.68
C SER A 192 -4.95 13.68 14.37
N VAL A 193 -3.65 13.56 14.62
CA VAL A 193 -2.66 14.64 14.43
C VAL A 193 -1.40 14.06 13.82
N THR A 194 -0.95 14.59 12.68
CA THR A 194 0.30 14.11 12.08
C THR A 194 1.48 14.44 12.99
N GLU A 195 2.56 13.66 12.87
CA GLU A 195 3.76 13.90 13.65
C GLU A 195 4.37 15.29 13.40
N GLU A 196 4.24 15.83 12.19
CA GLU A 196 4.68 17.19 11.84
C GLU A 196 3.86 18.27 12.56
N GLU A 197 2.57 18.04 12.75
CA GLU A 197 1.65 19.01 13.37
C GLU A 197 1.59 18.89 14.90
N LEU A 198 2.14 17.81 15.46
CA LEU A 198 1.93 17.43 16.86
C LEU A 198 2.44 18.47 17.85
N ASP A 199 3.62 19.05 17.63
CA ASP A 199 4.18 20.09 18.50
C ASP A 199 3.29 21.34 18.53
N ALA A 200 2.82 21.77 17.36
CA ALA A 200 1.92 22.92 17.24
C ALA A 200 0.55 22.62 17.87
N TYR A 201 0.03 21.42 17.68
CA TYR A 201 -1.20 20.95 18.32
C TYR A 201 -1.06 20.94 19.84
N ASN A 202 0.03 20.39 20.37
CA ASN A 202 0.31 20.34 21.81
C ASN A 202 0.39 21.74 22.42
N ALA A 203 1.14 22.64 21.78
CA ALA A 203 1.25 24.02 22.22
C ALA A 203 -0.10 24.76 22.19
N ALA A 204 -0.91 24.56 21.16
CA ALA A 204 -2.21 25.22 21.01
C ALA A 204 -3.27 24.72 22.00
N ASN A 205 -3.22 23.44 22.36
CA ASN A 205 -4.22 22.80 23.23
C ASN A 205 -3.77 22.66 24.69
N GLY A 206 -2.51 22.99 25.00
CA GLY A 206 -1.92 22.78 26.32
C GLY A 206 -1.86 21.29 26.68
N THR A 207 -1.55 20.45 25.68
CA THR A 207 -1.39 19.01 25.79
C THR A 207 0.08 18.62 25.59
N ASP A 208 0.40 17.35 25.87
CA ASP A 208 1.75 16.81 25.80
C ASP A 208 1.75 15.39 25.21
N TYR A 209 1.02 15.20 24.11
CA TYR A 209 0.96 13.91 23.42
C TYR A 209 2.32 13.58 22.80
N ALA A 210 2.84 12.39 23.07
CA ALA A 210 4.06 11.89 22.45
C ALA A 210 3.83 11.52 20.97
N ALA A 211 4.89 11.63 20.16
CA ALA A 211 4.92 11.28 18.74
C ALA A 211 4.90 9.76 18.50
N ARG A 212 3.79 9.11 18.88
CA ARG A 212 3.60 7.65 18.85
C ARG A 212 2.25 7.30 18.25
N GLY A 213 2.17 6.18 17.54
CA GLY A 213 0.90 5.68 17.01
C GLY A 213 0.02 5.13 18.12
N TYR A 214 0.61 4.40 19.08
CA TYR A 214 -0.04 4.00 20.32
C TYR A 214 0.87 4.26 21.51
N ALA A 215 0.34 4.79 22.60
CA ALA A 215 1.10 5.09 23.81
C ALA A 215 0.28 4.87 25.09
N GLU A 216 0.97 4.46 26.14
CA GLU A 216 0.42 4.34 27.49
C GLU A 216 1.14 5.31 28.42
N TYR A 217 0.39 6.05 29.23
CA TYR A 217 0.90 7.02 30.19
C TYR A 217 0.48 6.63 31.59
N THR A 218 1.32 6.95 32.59
CA THR A 218 0.83 7.02 33.96
C THR A 218 -0.28 8.05 34.07
N ALA A 219 -1.15 7.92 35.08
CA ALA A 219 -2.22 8.90 35.29
C ALA A 219 -1.66 10.31 35.55
N GLU A 220 -0.50 10.41 36.17
CA GLU A 220 0.20 11.67 36.45
C GLU A 220 0.81 12.31 35.20
N ALA A 221 1.27 11.50 34.25
CA ALA A 221 1.85 11.95 32.98
C ALA A 221 0.82 12.03 31.85
N ALA A 222 -0.49 11.98 32.16
CA ALA A 222 -1.53 12.02 31.16
C ALA A 222 -1.38 13.26 30.24
N PRO A 223 -1.37 13.08 28.91
CA PRO A 223 -1.01 14.15 27.96
C PRO A 223 -2.10 15.22 27.84
N ALA A 224 -3.31 14.95 28.32
CA ALA A 224 -4.40 15.91 28.40
C ALA A 224 -5.28 15.67 29.63
N LYS A 225 -6.03 16.70 30.04
CA LYS A 225 -6.96 16.61 31.16
C LYS A 225 -8.22 15.84 30.77
N GLY A 226 -8.70 14.99 31.68
CA GLY A 226 -9.99 14.31 31.54
C GLY A 226 -9.96 13.06 30.66
N LEU A 227 -8.78 12.63 30.20
CA LEU A 227 -8.61 11.36 29.52
C LEU A 227 -8.98 10.21 30.46
N LYS A 228 -9.63 9.19 29.90
CA LYS A 228 -10.05 8.01 30.67
C LYS A 228 -8.87 7.06 30.85
N THR A 229 -8.88 6.32 31.94
CA THR A 229 -7.92 5.26 32.22
C THR A 229 -8.53 3.87 31.99
N SER A 230 -7.68 2.88 31.74
CA SER A 230 -8.01 1.44 31.78
C SER A 230 -6.77 0.62 32.13
N GLU A 231 -6.96 -0.64 32.49
CA GLU A 231 -5.84 -1.57 32.76
C GLU A 231 -5.15 -1.95 31.45
N ASN A 232 -3.83 -1.84 31.36
CA ASN A 232 -3.06 -2.36 30.24
C ASN A 232 -2.86 -3.88 30.33
N LEU A 233 -2.10 -4.46 29.38
CA LEU A 233 -1.80 -5.90 29.35
C LEU A 233 -1.07 -6.39 30.62
N GLN A 234 -0.35 -5.52 31.30
CA GLN A 234 0.36 -5.82 32.55
C GLN A 234 -0.53 -5.64 33.79
N GLY A 235 -1.81 -5.27 33.61
CA GLY A 235 -2.76 -5.02 34.69
C GLY A 235 -2.56 -3.66 35.39
N GLU A 236 -1.80 -2.75 34.79
CA GLU A 236 -1.54 -1.41 35.33
C GLU A 236 -2.60 -0.43 34.83
N THR A 237 -3.14 0.40 35.73
CA THR A 237 -4.05 1.47 35.35
C THR A 237 -3.29 2.60 34.65
N VAL A 238 -3.53 2.78 33.36
CA VAL A 238 -2.85 3.76 32.50
C VAL A 238 -3.85 4.61 31.72
N VAL A 239 -3.39 5.72 31.17
CA VAL A 239 -4.08 6.42 30.08
C VAL A 239 -3.55 5.88 28.76
N LYS A 240 -4.43 5.35 27.91
CA LYS A 240 -4.08 4.84 26.58
C LYS A 240 -4.44 5.87 25.53
N VAL A 241 -3.52 6.17 24.61
CA VAL A 241 -3.76 7.08 23.50
C VAL A 241 -3.41 6.38 22.19
N PHE A 242 -4.30 6.48 21.21
CA PHE A 242 -4.06 6.06 19.84
C PHE A 242 -4.08 7.31 18.95
N ASN A 243 -2.98 7.60 18.28
CA ASN A 243 -2.92 8.63 17.26
C ASN A 243 -2.97 7.98 15.88
N ASP A 244 -4.14 8.04 15.26
CA ASP A 244 -4.43 7.38 13.98
C ASP A 244 -3.74 8.04 12.77
N LEU A 245 -2.92 9.07 12.96
CA LEU A 245 -2.11 9.73 11.94
C LEU A 245 -0.60 9.59 12.15
N ILE A 246 -0.19 8.78 13.12
CA ILE A 246 1.21 8.44 13.36
C ILE A 246 1.37 6.92 13.20
N PRO A 247 2.25 6.44 12.30
CA PRO A 247 2.55 5.02 12.18
C PRO A 247 2.93 4.40 13.52
N MET A 248 2.25 3.32 13.90
CA MET A 248 2.65 2.53 15.07
C MET A 248 4.03 1.91 14.85
N SER A 249 4.81 1.76 15.92
CA SER A 249 5.97 0.85 15.92
C SER A 249 5.51 -0.62 15.88
N PHE A 250 6.42 -1.56 15.55
CA PHE A 250 6.11 -2.99 15.66
C PHE A 250 5.70 -3.42 17.08
N LEU A 251 6.34 -2.85 18.11
CA LEU A 251 5.99 -3.13 19.51
C LEU A 251 4.60 -2.58 19.86
N GLU A 252 4.26 -1.39 19.35
CA GLU A 252 2.96 -0.75 19.55
C GLU A 252 1.83 -1.56 18.92
N VAL A 253 1.95 -1.92 17.64
CA VAL A 253 0.92 -2.72 16.95
C VAL A 253 0.80 -4.11 17.56
N ASN A 254 1.90 -4.73 17.98
CA ASN A 254 1.87 -6.02 18.68
C ASN A 254 1.15 -5.91 20.01
N THR A 255 1.43 -4.87 20.80
CA THR A 255 0.81 -4.64 22.11
C THR A 255 -0.69 -4.41 21.97
N LEU A 256 -1.10 -3.55 21.04
CA LEU A 256 -2.51 -3.27 20.78
C LEU A 256 -3.25 -4.51 20.24
N SER A 257 -2.60 -5.29 19.37
CA SER A 257 -3.16 -6.53 18.86
C SER A 257 -3.32 -7.59 19.94
N LYS A 258 -2.33 -7.75 20.84
CA LYS A 258 -2.45 -8.62 22.02
C LYS A 258 -3.59 -8.16 22.92
N TYR A 259 -3.71 -6.85 23.19
CA TYR A 259 -4.80 -6.29 23.99
C TYR A 259 -6.19 -6.61 23.44
N PHE A 260 -6.32 -6.67 22.11
CA PHE A 260 -7.55 -7.03 21.39
C PHE A 260 -7.62 -8.50 20.95
N SER A 261 -6.83 -9.39 21.55
CA SER A 261 -6.91 -10.84 21.30
C SER A 261 -7.35 -11.58 22.56
N THR A 262 -8.26 -12.55 22.40
CA THR A 262 -8.75 -13.35 23.54
C THR A 262 -7.66 -14.18 24.22
N GLU A 263 -6.56 -14.45 23.52
CA GLU A 263 -5.40 -15.17 24.04
C GLU A 263 -4.71 -14.41 25.19
N TYR A 264 -4.59 -13.08 25.09
CA TYR A 264 -3.92 -12.27 26.12
C TYR A 264 -4.90 -11.50 27.00
N ASN A 265 -6.10 -11.23 26.49
CA ASN A 265 -7.15 -10.52 27.19
C ASN A 265 -8.48 -11.25 27.03
N ALA A 266 -8.86 -12.03 28.03
CA ALA A 266 -10.13 -12.77 28.03
C ALA A 266 -11.39 -11.86 27.95
N ALA A 267 -11.24 -10.55 28.23
CA ALA A 267 -12.30 -9.55 28.08
C ALA A 267 -12.27 -8.83 26.71
N SER A 268 -11.37 -9.22 25.81
CA SER A 268 -11.29 -8.64 24.46
C SER A 268 -12.63 -8.75 23.73
N PRO A 269 -13.08 -7.68 23.03
CA PRO A 269 -14.28 -7.72 22.20
C PRO A 269 -14.13 -8.54 20.92
N SER A 270 -12.89 -8.81 20.49
CA SER A 270 -12.54 -9.58 19.30
C SER A 270 -11.73 -10.81 19.65
N ARG A 271 -11.82 -11.84 18.80
CA ARG A 271 -10.99 -13.04 18.93
C ARG A 271 -9.51 -12.73 18.68
N TYR A 272 -9.24 -11.97 17.62
CA TYR A 272 -7.91 -11.57 17.19
C TYR A 272 -7.76 -10.05 17.18
N GLY A 273 -6.55 -9.57 17.39
CA GLY A 273 -6.27 -8.14 17.40
C GLY A 273 -6.08 -7.55 16.01
N ILE A 274 -5.44 -8.30 15.12
CA ILE A 274 -5.09 -7.82 13.77
C ILE A 274 -5.26 -8.91 12.72
N LEU A 275 -5.62 -8.51 11.50
CA LEU A 275 -5.55 -9.36 10.33
C LEU A 275 -4.66 -8.69 9.28
N ASN A 276 -3.55 -9.32 8.95
CA ASN A 276 -2.69 -8.94 7.82
C ASN A 276 -2.22 -10.21 7.08
N GLU A 277 -2.30 -10.20 5.75
CA GLU A 277 -1.82 -11.30 4.90
C GLU A 277 -0.49 -11.01 4.22
N TRP A 278 0.02 -9.79 4.34
CA TRP A 278 1.20 -9.33 3.63
C TRP A 278 2.33 -8.97 4.60
N TRP A 279 3.48 -9.60 4.38
CA TRP A 279 4.69 -9.37 5.17
C TRP A 279 5.41 -8.06 4.83
N PHE A 280 5.03 -7.39 3.74
CA PHE A 280 5.78 -6.27 3.15
C PHE A 280 6.09 -5.14 4.13
N SER A 281 5.11 -4.68 4.92
CA SER A 281 5.29 -3.60 5.89
C SER A 281 6.25 -3.94 7.03
N HIS A 282 6.50 -5.23 7.28
CA HIS A 282 7.56 -5.67 8.20
C HIS A 282 8.93 -5.56 7.52
N GLY A 283 9.06 -6.17 6.33
CA GLY A 283 10.34 -6.27 5.63
C GLY A 283 10.84 -4.96 5.04
N TRP A 284 10.01 -4.28 4.26
CA TRP A 284 10.37 -3.04 3.56
C TRP A 284 10.70 -1.90 4.54
N ALA A 285 10.12 -1.92 5.74
CA ALA A 285 10.40 -0.92 6.77
C ALA A 285 11.86 -0.90 7.22
N VAL A 286 12.56 -2.03 7.14
CA VAL A 286 14.00 -2.15 7.44
C VAL A 286 14.86 -2.28 6.18
N GLY A 287 14.29 -1.96 5.01
CA GLY A 287 14.97 -2.05 3.71
C GLY A 287 15.22 -3.48 3.20
N GLY A 288 14.53 -4.46 3.77
CA GLY A 288 14.54 -5.83 3.27
C GLY A 288 13.59 -6.01 2.08
N ASP A 289 13.69 -7.15 1.40
CA ASP A 289 12.72 -7.62 0.40
C ASP A 289 12.87 -9.14 0.19
N CYS A 290 11.93 -9.77 -0.49
CA CYS A 290 11.94 -11.20 -0.80
C CYS A 290 12.95 -11.56 -1.90
N VAL A 291 13.31 -10.59 -2.75
CA VAL A 291 14.33 -10.76 -3.79
C VAL A 291 15.23 -9.54 -3.88
N LYS A 292 16.52 -9.75 -4.14
CA LYS A 292 17.50 -8.69 -4.41
C LYS A 292 18.52 -9.10 -5.47
N TRP A 293 19.10 -8.12 -6.16
CA TRP A 293 20.13 -8.39 -7.16
C TRP A 293 21.49 -8.57 -6.48
N ASP A 294 22.13 -9.72 -6.75
CA ASP A 294 23.46 -10.02 -6.25
C ASP A 294 24.50 -9.75 -7.33
N GLU A 295 25.24 -8.65 -7.19
CA GLU A 295 26.23 -8.22 -8.18
C GLU A 295 27.38 -9.23 -8.37
N ALA A 296 27.75 -9.95 -7.31
CA ALA A 296 28.83 -10.93 -7.37
C ALA A 296 28.48 -12.12 -8.28
N SER A 297 27.21 -12.54 -8.30
CA SER A 297 26.72 -13.65 -9.13
C SER A 297 26.00 -13.20 -10.41
N GLY A 298 25.63 -11.92 -10.54
CA GLY A 298 24.92 -11.38 -11.70
C GLY A 298 23.50 -11.95 -11.87
N GLN A 299 22.82 -12.18 -10.74
CA GLN A 299 21.47 -12.73 -10.71
C GLN A 299 20.69 -12.30 -9.45
N TYR A 300 19.37 -12.46 -9.50
CA TYR A 300 18.53 -12.34 -8.31
C TYR A 300 18.77 -13.51 -7.34
N LYS A 301 18.68 -13.20 -6.04
CA LYS A 301 18.64 -14.16 -4.95
C LYS A 301 17.37 -14.02 -4.14
N PHE A 302 16.91 -15.12 -3.56
CA PHE A 302 15.83 -15.14 -2.59
C PHE A 302 16.39 -14.67 -1.24
N THR A 303 15.92 -13.50 -0.78
CA THR A 303 16.48 -12.79 0.38
C THR A 303 15.52 -12.66 1.55
N LEU A 304 14.34 -13.28 1.47
CA LEU A 304 13.37 -13.26 2.57
C LEU A 304 13.94 -13.84 3.87
N GLY A 305 14.88 -14.78 3.77
CA GLY A 305 15.58 -15.42 4.88
C GLY A 305 16.90 -14.76 5.28
N ASP A 306 17.20 -13.56 4.78
CA ASP A 306 18.46 -12.88 5.07
C ASP A 306 18.52 -12.41 6.53
N LYS A 307 19.45 -13.01 7.29
CA LYS A 307 19.69 -12.76 8.72
C LYS A 307 20.67 -11.61 8.99
N GLN A 308 21.23 -10.98 7.95
CA GLN A 308 22.11 -9.83 8.13
C GLN A 308 21.30 -8.55 8.37
N PRO A 309 21.79 -7.64 9.23
CA PRO A 309 21.11 -6.37 9.47
C PRO A 309 21.17 -5.45 8.25
N ASN A 310 20.32 -4.41 8.27
CA ASN A 310 20.47 -3.27 7.38
C ASN A 310 20.83 -2.01 8.16
N TYR A 311 21.06 -0.89 7.47
CA TYR A 311 21.53 0.34 8.09
C TYR A 311 20.72 1.55 7.66
N LEU A 312 20.25 2.30 8.66
CA LEU A 312 19.72 3.65 8.51
C LEU A 312 20.88 4.66 8.56
N VAL A 313 20.89 5.61 7.65
CA VAL A 313 21.91 6.65 7.58
C VAL A 313 21.57 7.78 8.55
N THR A 314 22.46 8.07 9.50
CA THR A 314 22.25 9.10 10.55
C THR A 314 22.81 10.46 10.16
N SER A 315 23.70 10.52 9.17
CA SER A 315 24.23 11.74 8.58
C SER A 315 24.78 11.45 7.19
N ALA A 316 24.81 12.46 6.31
CA ALA A 316 25.15 12.27 4.90
C ALA A 316 26.49 11.54 4.71
N VAL A 317 26.48 10.49 3.88
CA VAL A 317 27.63 9.60 3.66
C VAL A 317 27.63 9.07 2.24
N THR A 318 28.79 8.70 1.71
CA THR A 318 28.89 7.96 0.45
C THR A 318 29.33 6.53 0.74
N VAL A 319 28.51 5.55 0.35
CA VAL A 319 28.80 4.13 0.51
C VAL A 319 28.87 3.51 -0.88
N ASN A 320 29.99 2.86 -1.19
CA ASN A 320 30.19 2.17 -2.48
C ASN A 320 29.87 3.05 -3.72
N GLY A 321 30.15 4.35 -3.63
CA GLY A 321 29.90 5.33 -4.69
C GLY A 321 28.49 5.92 -4.73
N THR A 322 27.55 5.40 -3.94
CA THR A 322 26.20 5.96 -3.77
C THR A 322 26.19 7.00 -2.65
N ALA A 323 25.67 8.19 -2.93
CA ALA A 323 25.46 9.21 -1.91
C ALA A 323 24.11 8.97 -1.21
N TYR A 324 24.14 9.00 0.12
CA TYR A 324 22.95 8.86 0.97
C TYR A 324 22.80 10.11 1.86
N ALA A 325 21.55 10.53 2.04
CA ALA A 325 21.14 11.55 2.99
C ALA A 325 20.79 10.91 4.36
N ALA A 326 20.73 11.75 5.39
CA ALA A 326 20.19 11.35 6.69
C ALA A 326 18.74 10.88 6.55
N GLY A 327 18.42 9.73 7.14
CA GLY A 327 17.11 9.07 7.05
C GLY A 327 17.01 8.03 5.92
N ASP A 328 17.98 7.97 5.01
CA ASP A 328 17.99 6.92 3.98
C ASP A 328 18.32 5.54 4.59
N ILE A 329 17.82 4.47 3.98
CA ILE A 329 18.22 3.10 4.28
C ILE A 329 19.12 2.60 3.16
N LEU A 330 20.22 1.94 3.50
CA LEU A 330 21.13 1.41 2.49
C LEU A 330 20.45 0.38 1.59
N THR A 331 20.80 0.43 0.30
CA THR A 331 20.44 -0.62 -0.67
C THR A 331 21.09 -1.95 -0.28
N TYR A 332 20.56 -3.07 -0.79
CA TYR A 332 21.11 -4.40 -0.53
C TYR A 332 22.60 -4.50 -0.91
N ARG A 333 22.96 -3.97 -2.08
CA ARG A 333 24.33 -3.91 -2.58
C ARG A 333 25.26 -3.15 -1.62
N ASP A 334 24.88 -1.96 -1.21
CA ASP A 334 25.75 -1.08 -0.44
C ASP A 334 25.82 -1.51 1.03
N ARG A 335 24.76 -2.13 1.56
CA ARG A 335 24.79 -2.82 2.85
C ARG A 335 25.76 -4.00 2.85
N ASN A 336 25.75 -4.83 1.81
CA ASN A 336 26.73 -5.93 1.69
C ASN A 336 28.17 -5.40 1.57
N TYR A 337 28.37 -4.29 0.86
CA TYR A 337 29.66 -3.61 0.84
C TYR A 337 30.11 -3.20 2.24
N VAL A 338 29.22 -2.66 3.08
CA VAL A 338 29.54 -2.30 4.47
C VAL A 338 29.92 -3.53 5.30
N LEU A 339 29.22 -4.66 5.16
CA LEU A 339 29.56 -5.90 5.87
C LEU A 339 30.96 -6.41 5.52
N GLU A 340 31.37 -6.26 4.27
CA GLU A 340 32.69 -6.72 3.77
C GLU A 340 33.83 -5.70 3.99
N ASN A 341 33.50 -4.40 4.02
CA ASN A 341 34.47 -3.30 3.99
C ASN A 341 34.28 -2.29 5.13
N SER A 342 33.67 -2.71 6.23
CA SER A 342 33.36 -1.85 7.38
C SER A 342 34.58 -1.03 7.82
N SER A 343 34.37 0.27 8.01
CA SER A 343 35.37 1.22 8.49
C SER A 343 34.74 2.15 9.50
N ALA A 344 35.55 2.67 10.45
CA ALA A 344 35.05 3.62 11.43
C ALA A 344 34.47 4.88 10.78
N ASP A 345 35.01 5.29 9.62
CA ASP A 345 34.53 6.44 8.87
C ASP A 345 33.13 6.21 8.29
N ILE A 346 32.80 5.00 7.81
CA ILE A 346 31.45 4.70 7.30
C ILE A 346 30.49 4.42 8.46
N SER A 347 30.89 3.56 9.40
CA SER A 347 30.02 3.11 10.50
C SER A 347 29.61 4.24 11.45
N ALA A 348 30.37 5.33 11.54
CA ALA A 348 29.98 6.52 12.32
C ALA A 348 28.72 7.22 11.79
N HIS A 349 28.33 6.96 10.54
CA HIS A 349 27.17 7.55 9.87
C HIS A 349 25.98 6.59 9.78
N LEU A 350 26.06 5.41 10.38
CA LEU A 350 25.08 4.35 10.23
C LEU A 350 24.50 3.93 11.58
N TYR A 351 23.21 3.63 11.57
CA TYR A 351 22.48 3.01 12.68
C TYR A 351 21.98 1.64 12.22
N GLU A 352 22.28 0.60 12.99
CA GLU A 352 21.89 -0.77 12.66
C GLU A 352 20.39 -0.98 12.87
N LEU A 353 19.72 -1.48 11.84
CA LEU A 353 18.32 -1.90 11.85
C LEU A 353 18.25 -3.43 11.98
N PRO A 354 17.14 -3.97 12.53
CA PRO A 354 16.88 -5.39 12.48
C PRO A 354 16.92 -5.96 11.05
N SER A 355 17.24 -7.24 10.95
CA SER A 355 17.27 -7.96 9.69
C SER A 355 15.87 -8.18 9.09
N GLN A 356 15.83 -8.43 7.78
CA GLN A 356 14.60 -8.87 7.10
C GLN A 356 14.07 -10.18 7.70
N TYR A 357 14.95 -11.12 8.05
CA TYR A 357 14.54 -12.39 8.68
C TYR A 357 13.80 -12.16 10.00
N GLU A 358 14.34 -11.32 10.89
CA GLU A 358 13.68 -11.01 12.17
C GLU A 358 12.30 -10.41 11.95
N GLN A 359 12.16 -9.48 11.00
CA GLN A 359 10.87 -8.86 10.70
C GLN A 359 9.88 -9.83 10.03
N PHE A 360 10.37 -10.72 9.17
CA PHE A 360 9.55 -11.77 8.57
C PHE A 360 9.09 -12.81 9.60
N ARG A 361 9.94 -13.13 10.58
CA ARG A 361 9.62 -13.97 11.73
C ARG A 361 8.51 -13.37 12.57
N GLU A 362 8.59 -12.08 12.89
CA GLU A 362 7.52 -11.38 13.63
C GLU A 362 6.18 -11.47 12.90
N PHE A 363 6.16 -11.25 11.58
CA PHE A 363 4.97 -11.43 10.76
C PHE A 363 4.41 -12.86 10.83
N CYS A 364 5.27 -13.88 10.70
CA CYS A 364 4.84 -15.27 10.78
C CYS A 364 4.31 -15.63 12.18
N ALA A 365 4.87 -15.04 13.24
CA ALA A 365 4.42 -15.25 14.60
C ALA A 365 2.97 -14.81 14.80
N TRP A 366 2.50 -13.75 14.11
CA TRP A 366 1.15 -13.21 14.30
C TRP A 366 0.04 -14.24 14.19
N SER A 367 0.13 -15.16 13.22
CA SER A 367 -0.95 -16.09 12.90
C SER A 367 -0.76 -17.50 13.43
N GLN A 368 0.42 -17.84 13.94
CA GLN A 368 0.69 -19.14 14.54
C GLN A 368 0.13 -19.21 15.97
N GLU A 369 -0.35 -20.39 16.38
CA GLU A 369 -0.83 -20.65 17.75
C GLU A 369 0.32 -20.44 18.76
N ALA A 370 -0.03 -20.00 19.99
CA ALA A 370 0.96 -19.57 20.98
C ALA A 370 1.95 -20.66 21.44
N ASP A 371 1.62 -21.94 21.22
CA ASP A 371 2.45 -23.09 21.57
C ASP A 371 3.34 -23.59 20.41
N LYS A 372 3.24 -22.97 19.22
CA LYS A 372 4.02 -23.34 18.04
C LYS A 372 5.30 -22.54 17.96
N LYS A 373 6.37 -23.22 17.58
CA LYS A 373 7.63 -22.57 17.23
C LYS A 373 7.52 -21.97 15.84
N VAL A 374 7.81 -20.69 15.72
CA VAL A 374 8.05 -20.01 14.44
C VAL A 374 9.46 -20.36 13.98
N ASP A 375 10.41 -20.23 14.90
CA ASP A 375 11.80 -20.71 14.78
C ASP A 375 12.32 -21.15 16.16
N ASP A 376 13.65 -21.25 16.33
CA ASP A 376 14.24 -21.66 17.61
C ASP A 376 14.11 -20.63 18.75
N GLU A 377 13.83 -19.36 18.42
CA GLU A 377 13.79 -18.25 19.38
C GLU A 377 12.36 -17.76 19.66
N VAL A 378 11.48 -17.81 18.67
CA VAL A 378 10.16 -17.20 18.72
C VAL A 378 9.04 -18.24 18.59
N TYR A 379 8.01 -18.06 19.41
CA TYR A 379 6.76 -18.79 19.36
C TYR A 379 5.67 -17.95 18.71
N GLY A 380 4.61 -18.60 18.24
CA GLY A 380 3.43 -17.93 17.71
C GLY A 380 2.83 -16.96 18.73
N TYR A 381 2.16 -15.93 18.22
CA TYR A 381 1.47 -14.93 19.03
C TYR A 381 -0.02 -15.17 19.09
N GLU A 382 -0.63 -15.88 18.14
CA GLU A 382 -2.08 -16.11 18.07
C GLU A 382 -2.93 -14.82 18.14
N ILE A 383 -2.41 -13.74 17.54
CA ILE A 383 -3.09 -12.43 17.48
C ILE A 383 -3.77 -12.15 16.14
N SER A 384 -3.65 -13.09 15.20
CA SER A 384 -4.20 -13.04 13.85
C SER A 384 -4.74 -14.41 13.44
N PRO A 385 -5.81 -14.50 12.63
CA PRO A 385 -6.24 -15.79 12.11
C PRO A 385 -5.18 -16.39 11.17
N SER A 386 -4.86 -17.66 11.38
CA SER A 386 -4.06 -18.45 10.44
C SER A 386 -4.77 -18.64 9.08
N PRO A 387 -4.04 -18.92 7.98
CA PRO A 387 -4.67 -19.23 6.69
C PRO A 387 -5.70 -20.36 6.77
N ALA A 388 -5.45 -21.39 7.58
CA ALA A 388 -6.41 -22.46 7.81
C ALA A 388 -7.67 -21.99 8.55
N THR A 389 -7.52 -21.02 9.47
CA THR A 389 -8.64 -20.41 10.20
C THR A 389 -9.45 -19.49 9.29
N LEU A 390 -8.79 -18.61 8.54
CA LEU A 390 -9.41 -17.69 7.60
C LEU A 390 -10.20 -18.45 6.51
N ASN A 391 -9.61 -19.54 6.00
CA ASN A 391 -10.20 -20.41 4.96
C ASN A 391 -10.68 -19.55 3.76
N ASN A 392 -11.82 -19.88 3.16
CA ASN A 392 -12.44 -19.12 2.07
C ASN A 392 -13.26 -17.89 2.54
N SER A 393 -13.09 -17.45 3.78
CA SER A 393 -13.78 -16.26 4.29
C SER A 393 -13.04 -15.01 3.84
N SER A 394 -13.78 -13.96 3.47
CA SER A 394 -13.17 -12.66 3.17
C SER A 394 -12.60 -12.00 4.43
N LYS A 395 -11.44 -11.34 4.30
CA LYS A 395 -10.86 -10.47 5.34
C LYS A 395 -11.82 -9.38 5.80
N VAL A 396 -12.52 -8.77 4.84
CA VAL A 396 -13.59 -7.80 5.09
C VAL A 396 -14.67 -8.42 5.98
N ASN A 397 -15.02 -9.70 5.79
CA ASN A 397 -16.01 -10.34 6.67
C ASN A 397 -15.48 -10.54 8.09
N TYR A 398 -14.20 -10.86 8.27
CA TYR A 398 -13.59 -10.97 9.62
C TYR A 398 -13.67 -9.65 10.38
N PHE A 399 -13.33 -8.55 9.72
CA PHE A 399 -13.42 -7.22 10.32
C PHE A 399 -14.88 -6.82 10.58
N THR A 400 -15.74 -6.93 9.57
CA THR A 400 -17.13 -6.43 9.65
C THR A 400 -18.04 -7.29 10.55
N SER A 401 -17.64 -8.52 10.87
CA SER A 401 -18.31 -9.36 11.88
C SER A 401 -17.77 -9.18 13.30
N GLY A 402 -16.66 -8.46 13.48
CA GLY A 402 -16.03 -8.22 14.78
C GLY A 402 -15.04 -9.29 15.25
N GLU A 403 -14.65 -10.22 14.37
CA GLU A 403 -13.67 -11.26 14.72
C GLU A 403 -12.25 -10.69 14.89
N VAL A 404 -11.93 -9.58 14.22
CA VAL A 404 -10.67 -8.83 14.38
C VAL A 404 -10.92 -7.36 14.74
N ALA A 405 -10.08 -6.78 15.60
CA ALA A 405 -10.17 -5.35 15.94
C ALA A 405 -9.55 -4.44 14.86
N MET A 406 -8.51 -4.91 14.18
CA MET A 406 -7.80 -4.20 13.12
C MET A 406 -7.66 -5.09 11.88
N LEU A 407 -7.76 -4.50 10.69
CA LEU A 407 -7.60 -5.15 9.40
C LEU A 407 -6.65 -4.33 8.53
N VAL A 408 -5.58 -4.95 8.06
CA VAL A 408 -4.78 -4.43 6.95
C VAL A 408 -5.44 -4.84 5.65
N ASP A 409 -5.83 -3.87 4.82
CA ASP A 409 -6.33 -4.10 3.46
C ASP A 409 -6.16 -2.88 2.57
N GLY A 410 -6.39 -3.03 1.27
CA GLY A 410 -6.35 -1.94 0.30
C GLY A 410 -7.57 -1.01 0.40
N THR A 411 -7.38 0.27 0.08
CA THR A 411 -8.45 1.29 0.07
C THR A 411 -9.66 0.96 -0.80
N THR A 412 -9.54 0.05 -1.78
CA THR A 412 -10.69 -0.45 -2.57
C THR A 412 -11.70 -1.22 -1.72
N GLU A 413 -11.32 -1.73 -0.55
CA GLU A 413 -12.22 -2.43 0.37
C GLU A 413 -13.04 -1.48 1.27
N MET A 414 -12.83 -0.17 1.16
CA MET A 414 -13.58 0.83 1.93
C MET A 414 -15.10 0.77 1.66
N ASP A 415 -15.51 0.53 0.42
CA ASP A 415 -16.92 0.43 0.03
C ASP A 415 -17.63 -0.77 0.65
N PRO A 416 -17.13 -2.01 0.50
CA PRO A 416 -17.77 -3.15 1.17
C PRO A 416 -17.73 -3.02 2.70
N ILE A 417 -16.68 -2.47 3.30
CA ILE A 417 -16.60 -2.21 4.75
C ILE A 417 -17.68 -1.20 5.19
N TYR A 418 -17.73 -0.04 4.54
CA TYR A 418 -18.71 1.00 4.84
C TYR A 418 -20.14 0.45 4.74
N ASN A 419 -20.47 -0.24 3.65
CA ASN A 419 -21.79 -0.81 3.44
C ASN A 419 -22.18 -1.86 4.49
N ALA A 420 -21.20 -2.61 5.00
CA ALA A 420 -21.42 -3.60 6.05
C ALA A 420 -21.67 -2.95 7.43
N LEU A 421 -20.96 -1.86 7.74
CA LEU A 421 -20.88 -1.28 9.09
C LEU A 421 -21.72 0.00 9.30
N VAL A 422 -22.09 0.70 8.24
CA VAL A 422 -22.82 1.98 8.34
C VAL A 422 -24.07 1.85 9.22
N GLY A 423 -24.15 2.70 10.24
CA GLY A 423 -25.23 2.71 11.23
C GLY A 423 -25.22 1.55 12.24
N LYS A 424 -24.14 0.75 12.31
CA LYS A 424 -24.02 -0.41 13.22
C LYS A 424 -22.79 -0.34 14.12
N THR A 425 -21.62 -0.06 13.56
CA THR A 425 -20.33 -0.06 14.27
C THR A 425 -19.48 1.09 13.75
N ALA A 426 -18.90 1.87 14.66
CA ALA A 426 -17.96 2.92 14.32
C ALA A 426 -16.59 2.33 13.96
N TRP A 427 -15.99 2.85 12.89
CA TRP A 427 -14.71 2.40 12.36
C TRP A 427 -14.02 3.57 11.66
N ASP A 428 -12.71 3.52 11.59
CA ASP A 428 -11.91 4.47 10.85
C ASP A 428 -10.61 3.82 10.34
N ILE A 429 -9.71 4.61 9.79
CA ILE A 429 -8.47 4.15 9.15
C ILE A 429 -7.25 4.79 9.82
N ALA A 430 -6.14 4.05 9.87
CA ALA A 430 -4.82 4.52 10.28
C ALA A 430 -3.75 4.12 9.24
N PRO A 431 -2.59 4.82 9.18
CA PRO A 431 -1.48 4.43 8.32
C PRO A 431 -0.91 3.08 8.75
N MET A 432 -0.18 2.44 7.84
CA MET A 432 0.58 1.23 8.16
C MET A 432 1.59 1.51 9.27
N TYR A 433 1.87 0.49 10.07
CA TYR A 433 2.96 0.50 11.04
C TYR A 433 4.33 0.46 10.35
N THR A 434 5.38 0.86 11.05
CA THR A 434 6.77 0.81 10.56
C THR A 434 7.76 0.59 11.71
N TYR A 435 9.05 0.43 11.40
CA TYR A 435 10.10 0.36 12.42
C TYR A 435 10.30 1.74 13.06
N ARG A 436 10.31 1.79 14.40
CA ARG A 436 10.54 3.01 15.18
C ARG A 436 11.23 2.65 16.48
N GLU A 437 12.23 3.42 16.88
CA GLU A 437 12.83 3.30 18.21
C GLU A 437 12.54 4.52 19.09
N PHE A 438 12.40 4.28 20.39
CA PHE A 438 12.17 5.32 21.39
C PHE A 438 13.28 5.30 22.45
N GLU A 439 13.62 6.46 22.99
CA GLU A 439 14.72 6.60 23.96
C GLU A 439 14.46 5.75 25.21
N GLY A 440 15.34 4.79 25.46
CA GLY A 440 15.24 3.87 26.59
C GLY A 440 14.20 2.75 26.42
N GLU A 441 13.65 2.53 25.23
CA GLU A 441 12.82 1.36 24.89
C GLU A 441 13.51 0.52 23.82
N ASP A 442 13.88 -0.71 24.18
CA ASP A 442 14.53 -1.65 23.26
C ASP A 442 13.46 -2.41 22.46
N PRO A 443 13.38 -2.24 21.13
CA PRO A 443 12.44 -2.98 20.29
C PRO A 443 12.68 -4.50 20.31
N ALA A 444 13.91 -4.94 20.61
CA ALA A 444 14.28 -6.35 20.74
C ALA A 444 14.16 -6.87 22.19
N GLY A 445 13.57 -6.08 23.09
CA GLY A 445 13.31 -6.46 24.47
C GLY A 445 12.26 -7.57 24.63
N ASP A 446 11.71 -7.73 25.83
CA ASP A 446 10.75 -8.79 26.17
C ASP A 446 9.35 -8.65 25.55
N GLY A 447 9.16 -7.67 24.66
CA GLY A 447 7.88 -7.37 24.02
C GLY A 447 6.89 -6.61 24.91
N THR A 448 7.33 -6.05 26.03
CA THR A 448 6.51 -5.18 26.90
C THR A 448 6.66 -3.71 26.50
N LEU A 449 5.54 -3.06 26.14
CA LEU A 449 5.50 -1.61 25.90
C LEU A 449 5.76 -0.84 27.21
N LYS A 450 6.65 0.15 27.18
CA LYS A 450 6.90 1.01 28.35
C LYS A 450 5.84 2.10 28.48
N VAL A 451 5.39 2.28 29.73
CA VAL A 451 4.48 3.36 30.14
C VAL A 451 5.24 4.69 30.32
N ILE A 452 4.83 5.73 29.60
CA ILE A 452 5.34 7.10 29.70
C ILE A 452 5.07 7.68 31.08
N GLY A 453 6.07 8.33 31.67
CA GLY A 453 6.02 8.89 33.03
C GLY A 453 6.35 7.88 34.13
N LYS A 454 6.61 6.62 33.79
CA LYS A 454 7.08 5.59 34.74
C LYS A 454 8.60 5.53 34.76
N GLU A 455 9.17 5.24 35.92
CA GLU A 455 10.61 5.08 36.12
C GLU A 455 11.05 3.64 35.77
N TYR A 456 12.07 3.52 34.91
CA TYR A 456 12.77 2.28 34.58
C TYR A 456 14.26 2.50 34.82
N ASP A 457 14.89 1.63 35.61
CA ASP A 457 16.32 1.71 35.92
C ASP A 457 16.80 3.10 36.40
N GLY A 458 15.95 3.81 37.15
CA GLY A 458 16.25 5.14 37.68
C GLY A 458 15.99 6.31 36.72
N VAL A 459 15.42 6.04 35.54
CA VAL A 459 15.12 7.04 34.51
C VAL A 459 13.64 7.03 34.18
N ILE A 460 13.00 8.21 34.19
CA ILE A 460 11.61 8.35 33.75
C ILE A 460 11.56 8.18 32.23
N PHE A 461 10.75 7.24 31.75
CA PHE A 461 10.52 7.05 30.34
C PHE A 461 9.63 8.16 29.78
N THR A 462 10.11 8.88 28.77
CA THR A 462 9.41 10.02 28.16
C THR A 462 8.63 9.64 26.89
N GLY A 463 8.94 8.50 26.27
CA GLY A 463 8.36 8.09 25.00
C GLY A 463 8.84 8.91 23.80
N GLU A 464 9.94 9.66 23.95
CA GLU A 464 10.55 10.42 22.86
C GLU A 464 11.14 9.49 21.80
N ILE A 465 10.94 9.84 20.52
CA ILE A 465 11.57 9.13 19.41
C ILE A 465 13.08 9.23 19.53
N LYS A 466 13.78 8.11 19.35
CA LYS A 466 15.23 8.07 19.42
C LYS A 466 15.84 8.88 18.29
N THR A 467 16.87 9.65 18.61
CA THR A 467 17.61 10.42 17.61
C THR A 467 19.11 10.19 17.70
N VAL A 468 19.76 9.99 16.56
CA VAL A 468 21.22 9.84 16.46
C VAL A 468 21.71 10.84 15.42
N GLU A 469 22.65 11.71 15.80
CA GLU A 469 23.14 12.82 14.96
C GLU A 469 22.01 13.72 14.41
N GLY A 470 20.90 13.85 15.16
CA GLY A 470 19.72 14.63 14.76
C GLY A 470 18.75 13.90 13.83
N THR A 471 19.05 12.66 13.45
CA THR A 471 18.19 11.80 12.62
C THR A 471 17.31 10.93 13.49
N LYS A 472 16.00 10.95 13.26
CA LYS A 472 15.04 10.05 13.93
C LYS A 472 15.30 8.61 13.50
N ILE A 473 15.33 7.69 14.46
CA ILE A 473 15.47 6.25 14.18
C ILE A 473 14.09 5.68 13.83
N VAL A 474 13.70 5.92 12.58
CA VAL A 474 12.44 5.49 11.98
C VAL A 474 12.76 4.84 10.65
N GLY A 475 12.19 3.66 10.41
CA GLY A 475 12.32 2.93 9.17
C GLY A 475 11.44 3.50 8.07
N LYS A 476 11.43 2.82 6.92
CA LYS A 476 10.60 3.23 5.79
C LYS A 476 9.13 2.99 6.11
N LEU A 477 8.30 4.02 6.09
CA LEU A 477 6.85 3.81 6.05
C LEU A 477 6.50 3.21 4.69
N SER A 478 5.93 2.00 4.68
CA SER A 478 5.48 1.38 3.45
C SER A 478 4.37 0.35 3.68
N GLY A 479 3.60 0.13 2.63
CA GLY A 479 2.62 -0.93 2.47
C GLY A 479 2.56 -1.29 0.99
N SER A 480 1.82 -2.32 0.62
CA SER A 480 1.62 -2.62 -0.80
C SER A 480 0.51 -1.78 -1.42
N SER A 481 0.56 -1.58 -2.72
CA SER A 481 -0.60 -1.15 -3.49
C SER A 481 -0.62 -1.79 -4.87
N GLN A 482 -1.84 -2.08 -5.35
CA GLN A 482 -2.09 -2.37 -6.75
C GLN A 482 -2.69 -1.14 -7.40
N ASN A 483 -1.88 -0.38 -8.12
CA ASN A 483 -2.32 0.86 -8.73
C ASN A 483 -2.82 0.64 -10.15
N PHE A 484 -3.76 1.51 -10.54
CA PHE A 484 -4.26 1.59 -11.89
C PHE A 484 -3.79 2.87 -12.56
N GLY A 485 -3.51 2.77 -13.85
CA GLY A 485 -3.17 3.90 -14.70
C GLY A 485 -3.81 3.76 -16.08
N TRP A 486 -3.40 4.64 -16.99
CA TRP A 486 -3.92 4.66 -18.37
C TRP A 486 -2.78 4.69 -19.37
N ALA A 487 -2.83 3.80 -20.34
CA ALA A 487 -1.89 3.73 -21.44
C ALA A 487 -2.59 4.02 -22.77
N ILE A 488 -1.82 4.50 -23.73
CA ILE A 488 -2.22 4.61 -25.14
C ILE A 488 -1.76 3.32 -25.85
N PRO A 489 -2.66 2.46 -26.35
CA PRO A 489 -2.27 1.27 -27.10
C PRO A 489 -1.37 1.60 -28.28
N ALA A 490 -0.29 0.84 -28.48
CA ALA A 490 0.66 1.06 -29.57
C ALA A 490 0.00 0.98 -30.96
N ASN A 491 -1.09 0.21 -31.07
CA ASN A 491 -1.89 0.04 -32.29
C ASN A 491 -2.98 1.12 -32.50
N SER A 492 -3.10 2.12 -31.62
CA SER A 492 -3.99 3.26 -31.84
C SER A 492 -3.50 4.13 -33.00
N SER A 493 -4.44 4.57 -33.84
CA SER A 493 -4.22 5.57 -34.90
C SER A 493 -4.44 7.01 -34.44
N HIS A 494 -4.85 7.21 -33.18
CA HIS A 494 -5.29 8.49 -32.62
C HIS A 494 -4.45 8.92 -31.42
N LYS A 495 -3.14 8.63 -31.45
CA LYS A 495 -2.24 8.80 -30.29
C LYS A 495 -2.18 10.24 -29.80
N ASP A 496 -2.09 11.22 -30.70
CA ASP A 496 -2.02 12.63 -30.32
C ASP A 496 -3.32 13.11 -29.64
N ALA A 497 -4.48 12.71 -30.16
CA ALA A 497 -5.78 13.00 -29.56
C ALA A 497 -5.95 12.28 -28.21
N ALA A 498 -5.48 11.03 -28.11
CA ALA A 498 -5.48 10.25 -26.88
C ALA A 498 -4.58 10.89 -25.80
N TRP A 499 -3.39 11.38 -26.18
CA TRP A 499 -2.49 12.08 -25.27
C TRP A 499 -3.12 13.33 -24.67
N LYS A 500 -3.84 14.13 -25.46
CA LYS A 500 -4.55 15.32 -24.96
C LYS A 500 -5.58 14.98 -23.89
N PHE A 501 -6.43 13.98 -24.13
CA PHE A 501 -7.42 13.56 -23.14
C PHE A 501 -6.76 12.89 -21.92
N LEU A 502 -5.68 12.12 -22.12
CA LEU A 502 -4.94 11.48 -21.04
C LEU A 502 -4.39 12.49 -20.03
N GLN A 503 -3.83 13.62 -20.50
CA GLN A 503 -3.38 14.72 -19.64
C GLN A 503 -4.52 15.32 -18.80
N PHE A 504 -5.70 15.55 -19.41
CA PHE A 504 -6.88 16.02 -18.69
C PHE A 504 -7.34 15.00 -17.64
N LEU A 505 -7.42 13.73 -18.02
CA LEU A 505 -7.87 12.62 -17.16
C LEU A 505 -7.06 12.52 -15.87
N THR A 506 -5.75 12.76 -15.92
CA THR A 506 -4.85 12.67 -14.76
C THR A 506 -4.49 14.02 -14.14
N SER A 507 -5.19 15.08 -14.50
CA SER A 507 -5.07 16.41 -13.87
C SER A 507 -5.89 16.53 -12.60
N GLU A 508 -5.69 17.58 -11.81
CA GLU A 508 -6.53 17.90 -10.64
C GLU A 508 -8.02 18.01 -11.02
N GLU A 509 -8.34 18.69 -12.13
CA GLU A 509 -9.70 18.83 -12.63
C GLU A 509 -10.32 17.47 -12.97
N GLY A 510 -9.60 16.62 -13.72
CA GLY A 510 -10.04 15.27 -14.04
C GLY A 510 -10.21 14.39 -12.80
N GLN A 511 -9.24 14.43 -11.88
CA GLN A 511 -9.28 13.65 -10.63
C GLN A 511 -10.40 14.09 -9.69
N SER A 512 -10.86 15.34 -9.76
CA SER A 512 -11.93 15.86 -8.91
C SER A 512 -13.24 15.05 -9.03
N TYR A 513 -13.54 14.50 -10.21
CA TYR A 513 -14.73 13.67 -10.44
C TYR A 513 -14.68 12.35 -9.67
N PHE A 514 -13.49 11.78 -9.48
CA PHE A 514 -13.30 10.57 -8.67
C PHE A 514 -13.45 10.89 -7.19
N VAL A 515 -12.81 11.96 -6.72
CA VAL A 515 -12.88 12.37 -5.31
C VAL A 515 -14.30 12.74 -4.90
N ALA A 516 -15.02 13.49 -5.73
CA ALA A 516 -16.40 13.90 -5.49
C ALA A 516 -17.40 12.73 -5.37
N ASN A 517 -17.07 11.58 -5.95
CA ASN A 517 -17.86 10.35 -5.84
C ASN A 517 -17.25 9.31 -4.90
N ASP A 518 -16.12 9.64 -4.27
CA ASP A 518 -15.36 8.74 -3.41
C ASP A 518 -14.95 7.41 -4.11
N ALA A 519 -14.48 7.54 -5.35
CA ALA A 519 -14.14 6.46 -6.28
C ALA A 519 -12.67 5.97 -6.17
N GLY A 520 -12.00 6.23 -5.05
CA GLY A 520 -10.59 5.88 -4.81
C GLY A 520 -9.69 7.06 -4.51
N ALA A 521 -8.45 6.78 -4.11
CA ALA A 521 -7.43 7.79 -3.82
C ALA A 521 -6.74 8.22 -5.13
N PRO A 522 -6.76 9.51 -5.51
CA PRO A 522 -6.07 9.99 -6.69
C PRO A 522 -4.55 9.86 -6.51
N SER A 523 -3.83 9.52 -7.58
CA SER A 523 -2.36 9.39 -7.58
C SER A 523 -1.64 10.74 -7.74
N VAL A 524 -2.40 11.82 -7.91
CA VAL A 524 -1.89 13.20 -8.05
C VAL A 524 -1.60 13.75 -6.65
N SER A 525 -0.32 13.91 -6.33
CA SER A 525 0.18 14.29 -5.01
C SER A 525 -0.36 15.62 -4.51
N SER A 526 -0.41 16.65 -5.36
CA SER A 526 -0.98 17.96 -4.99
C SER A 526 -2.45 17.87 -4.59
N PHE A 527 -3.19 16.89 -5.13
CA PHE A 527 -4.62 16.76 -4.91
C PHE A 527 -4.96 15.79 -3.78
N VAL A 528 -4.31 14.62 -3.71
CA VAL A 528 -4.50 13.67 -2.60
C VAL A 528 -4.07 14.31 -1.27
N ASN A 529 -3.08 15.20 -1.30
CA ASN A 529 -2.62 15.91 -0.10
C ASN A 529 -3.37 17.22 0.21
N SER A 530 -4.60 17.39 -0.29
CA SER A 530 -5.35 18.64 -0.18
C SER A 530 -6.61 18.53 0.69
N PRO A 531 -7.10 19.66 1.25
CA PRO A 531 -8.41 19.72 1.90
C PRO A 531 -9.57 19.24 1.01
N ALA A 532 -9.45 19.37 -0.32
CA ALA A 532 -10.47 18.86 -1.22
C ALA A 532 -10.64 17.33 -1.16
N PHE A 533 -9.58 16.61 -0.78
CA PHE A 533 -9.64 15.18 -0.50
C PHE A 533 -9.99 14.89 0.97
N TYR A 534 -9.33 15.58 1.92
CA TYR A 534 -9.46 15.32 3.36
C TYR A 534 -10.81 15.71 3.97
N ASP A 535 -11.38 16.81 3.49
CA ASP A 535 -12.51 17.48 4.12
C ASP A 535 -13.78 17.40 3.26
N LYS A 536 -13.80 16.50 2.27
CA LYS A 536 -14.96 16.29 1.41
C LYS A 536 -16.21 15.89 2.21
N GLU A 537 -17.39 16.22 1.70
CA GLU A 537 -18.64 16.00 2.44
C GLU A 537 -19.08 14.53 2.46
N ASN A 538 -18.72 13.74 1.44
CA ASN A 538 -19.18 12.37 1.23
C ASN A 538 -18.23 11.29 1.78
N LYS A 539 -17.47 11.62 2.83
CA LYS A 539 -16.54 10.70 3.48
C LYS A 539 -17.24 9.44 4.01
N LYS A 540 -16.59 8.28 3.82
CA LYS A 540 -17.01 6.99 4.39
C LYS A 540 -16.41 6.72 5.78
N CYS A 541 -15.29 7.36 6.10
CA CYS A 541 -14.58 7.35 7.37
C CYS A 541 -14.01 8.75 7.63
N ASP A 542 -13.60 9.08 8.86
CA ASP A 542 -13.15 10.44 9.16
C ASP A 542 -11.72 10.70 8.67
N ASN A 543 -10.83 9.71 8.75
CA ASN A 543 -9.39 9.86 8.57
C ASN A 543 -8.87 9.64 7.13
N TYR A 544 -9.37 10.42 6.17
CA TYR A 544 -8.87 10.40 4.78
C TYR A 544 -7.40 10.83 4.66
N ARG A 545 -6.85 11.51 5.66
CA ARG A 545 -5.42 11.86 5.70
C ARG A 545 -4.53 10.62 5.77
N ALA A 546 -4.94 9.57 6.47
CA ALA A 546 -4.22 8.29 6.47
C ALA A 546 -4.14 7.67 5.07
N ILE A 547 -5.23 7.78 4.28
CA ILE A 547 -5.27 7.31 2.89
C ILE A 547 -4.25 8.07 2.03
N ALA A 548 -4.15 9.39 2.18
CA ALA A 548 -3.17 10.18 1.44
C ALA A 548 -1.74 9.84 1.82
N ILE A 549 -1.45 9.74 3.13
CA ILE A 549 -0.14 9.28 3.62
C ILE A 549 0.23 7.96 2.96
N MET A 550 -0.65 6.95 2.98
CA MET A 550 -0.33 5.65 2.40
C MET A 550 -0.32 5.64 0.87
N THR A 551 -1.08 6.51 0.21
CA THR A 551 -1.04 6.68 -1.26
C THR A 551 0.34 7.13 -1.74
N GLU A 552 1.04 7.94 -0.94
CA GLU A 552 2.40 8.40 -1.24
C GLU A 552 3.50 7.40 -0.87
N ASN A 553 3.21 6.46 0.05
CA ASN A 553 4.22 5.60 0.66
C ASN A 553 4.09 4.11 0.25
N CYS A 554 2.97 3.69 -0.34
CA CYS A 554 2.79 2.31 -0.78
C CYS A 554 3.54 1.99 -2.08
N GLU A 555 4.11 0.79 -2.11
CA GLU A 555 4.92 0.30 -3.22
C GLU A 555 4.22 -0.80 -4.01
N ILE A 556 4.74 -1.06 -5.21
CA ILE A 556 4.33 -2.20 -6.01
C ILE A 556 4.69 -3.53 -5.31
N GLY A 557 3.73 -4.44 -5.21
CA GLY A 557 3.92 -5.75 -4.59
C GLY A 557 4.78 -6.71 -5.42
N ASP A 558 5.29 -7.75 -4.76
CA ASP A 558 6.14 -8.80 -5.36
C ASP A 558 5.49 -9.52 -6.56
N TRP A 559 4.16 -9.57 -6.59
CA TRP A 559 3.37 -10.08 -7.70
C TRP A 559 3.67 -9.41 -9.06
N SER A 560 4.26 -8.21 -9.06
CA SER A 560 4.59 -7.46 -10.27
C SER A 560 6.07 -7.49 -10.64
N TYR A 561 6.95 -8.03 -9.78
CA TYR A 561 8.40 -7.87 -9.97
C TYR A 561 8.92 -8.52 -11.24
N PHE A 562 8.30 -9.59 -11.72
CA PHE A 562 8.74 -10.31 -12.91
C PHE A 562 7.58 -10.69 -13.83
N GLU A 563 7.89 -10.91 -15.10
CA GLU A 563 6.90 -10.98 -16.20
C GLU A 563 5.88 -12.13 -16.17
N ASN A 564 6.13 -13.21 -15.40
CA ASN A 564 5.28 -14.42 -15.41
C ASN A 564 4.84 -14.95 -14.02
N GLY A 565 5.32 -14.37 -12.92
CA GLY A 565 4.97 -14.78 -11.55
C GLY A 565 5.32 -16.23 -11.14
N GLU A 566 6.03 -17.00 -11.98
CA GLU A 566 6.34 -18.41 -11.66
C GLU A 566 7.28 -18.55 -10.46
N TRP A 567 8.23 -17.63 -10.32
CA TRP A 567 9.25 -17.59 -9.26
C TRP A 567 8.69 -17.60 -7.83
N ILE A 568 7.47 -17.10 -7.62
CA ILE A 568 6.86 -16.95 -6.30
C ILE A 568 5.98 -18.13 -5.90
N SER A 569 5.53 -18.94 -6.87
CA SER A 569 4.41 -19.87 -6.66
C SER A 569 4.70 -20.95 -5.61
N ASP A 570 5.89 -21.53 -5.60
CA ASP A 570 6.23 -22.65 -4.72
C ASP A 570 6.42 -22.20 -3.26
N TRP A 571 7.29 -21.21 -3.02
CA TRP A 571 7.57 -20.75 -1.66
C TRP A 571 6.37 -20.01 -1.04
N SER A 572 5.60 -19.26 -1.82
CA SER A 572 4.40 -18.57 -1.30
C SER A 572 3.28 -19.55 -0.95
N LEU A 573 3.21 -20.71 -1.62
CA LEU A 573 2.30 -21.79 -1.25
C LEU A 573 2.67 -22.35 0.11
N GLU A 574 3.92 -22.78 0.32
CA GLU A 574 4.37 -23.32 1.62
C GLU A 574 4.24 -22.28 2.75
N LEU A 575 4.53 -21.01 2.45
CA LEU A 575 4.32 -19.92 3.40
C LEU A 575 2.87 -19.83 3.85
N ASN A 576 1.93 -19.82 2.90
CA ASN A 576 0.51 -19.64 3.17
C ASN A 576 -0.23 -20.94 3.54
N THR A 577 0.45 -22.08 3.57
CA THR A 577 -0.12 -23.34 4.07
C THR A 577 0.58 -23.87 5.30
N ASP A 578 1.89 -24.10 5.28
CA ASP A 578 2.53 -24.88 6.33
C ASP A 578 3.16 -23.95 7.36
N VAL A 579 3.85 -22.89 6.91
CA VAL A 579 4.54 -21.94 7.79
C VAL A 579 3.55 -21.12 8.61
N ARG A 580 2.63 -20.37 7.97
CA ARG A 580 1.69 -19.50 8.70
C ARG A 580 0.64 -20.26 9.53
N ASN A 581 0.49 -21.57 9.33
CA ASN A 581 -0.33 -22.44 10.17
C ASN A 581 0.50 -23.15 11.28
N GLY A 582 1.80 -22.87 11.41
CA GLY A 582 2.65 -23.43 12.45
C GLY A 582 2.96 -24.93 12.30
N VAL A 583 2.90 -25.44 11.06
CA VAL A 583 3.26 -26.83 10.71
C VAL A 583 4.75 -26.96 10.44
N THR A 584 5.33 -25.96 9.77
CA THR A 584 6.76 -25.90 9.39
C THR A 584 7.40 -24.67 10.01
N THR A 585 8.59 -24.85 10.59
CA THR A 585 9.38 -23.72 11.12
C THR A 585 10.04 -22.92 10.00
N LEU A 586 10.47 -21.69 10.28
CA LEU A 586 11.19 -20.88 9.28
C LEU A 586 12.52 -21.50 8.86
N ASP A 587 13.25 -22.15 9.77
CA ASP A 587 14.49 -22.84 9.41
C ASP A 587 14.23 -23.98 8.42
N GLU A 588 13.20 -24.80 8.64
CA GLU A 588 12.78 -25.85 7.70
C GLU A 588 12.29 -25.27 6.35
N PHE A 589 11.52 -24.18 6.40
CA PHE A 589 11.05 -23.49 5.20
C PHE A 589 12.22 -23.01 4.31
N PHE A 590 13.23 -22.37 4.90
CA PHE A 590 14.39 -21.91 4.13
C PHE A 590 15.27 -23.07 3.67
N ASP A 591 15.37 -24.17 4.43
CA ASP A 591 16.00 -25.41 3.97
C ASP A 591 15.29 -26.01 2.73
N HIS A 592 13.96 -25.93 2.67
CA HIS A 592 13.18 -26.40 1.52
C HIS A 592 13.28 -25.46 0.31
N GLN A 593 13.15 -24.15 0.53
CA GLN A 593 12.83 -23.20 -0.53
C GLN A 593 14.03 -22.45 -1.10
N GLN A 594 15.12 -22.26 -0.35
CA GLN A 594 16.21 -21.35 -0.74
C GLN A 594 16.85 -21.75 -2.09
N ALA A 595 17.37 -22.97 -2.18
CA ALA A 595 18.12 -23.41 -3.36
C ALA A 595 17.25 -23.51 -4.62
N GLY A 596 16.00 -23.95 -4.47
CA GLY A 596 15.05 -24.04 -5.58
C GLY A 596 14.67 -22.66 -6.11
N THR A 597 14.35 -21.73 -5.21
CA THR A 597 13.98 -20.36 -5.56
C THR A 597 15.15 -19.63 -6.21
N ASP A 598 16.37 -19.72 -5.65
CA ASP A 598 17.57 -19.14 -6.26
C ASP A 598 17.83 -19.68 -7.68
N SER A 599 17.60 -20.97 -7.90
CA SER A 599 17.76 -21.58 -9.23
C SER A 599 16.75 -21.04 -10.24
N ILE A 600 15.52 -20.73 -9.82
CA ILE A 600 14.49 -20.12 -10.67
C ILE A 600 14.84 -18.66 -10.95
N LEU A 601 15.21 -17.91 -9.91
CA LEU A 601 15.58 -16.49 -9.98
C LEU A 601 16.79 -16.23 -10.89
N ALA A 602 17.73 -17.18 -11.01
CA ALA A 602 18.87 -17.08 -11.93
C ALA A 602 18.46 -16.88 -13.41
N GLY A 603 17.26 -17.32 -13.78
CA GLY A 603 16.68 -17.15 -15.12
C GLY A 603 16.14 -15.76 -15.41
N TYR A 604 15.85 -14.97 -14.38
CA TYR A 604 15.29 -13.62 -14.53
C TYR A 604 16.40 -12.58 -14.73
N LYS A 605 16.17 -11.68 -15.68
CA LYS A 605 17.08 -10.57 -16.03
C LYS A 605 16.41 -9.21 -16.00
N PHE A 606 15.10 -9.17 -15.78
CA PHE A 606 14.34 -7.96 -15.56
C PHE A 606 14.81 -7.30 -14.27
N LYS A 607 15.09 -6.00 -14.29
CA LYS A 607 15.48 -5.24 -13.09
C LYS A 607 14.45 -4.18 -12.74
N LEU A 608 14.09 -4.12 -11.46
CA LEU A 608 13.24 -3.06 -10.92
C LEU A 608 14.07 -2.21 -9.97
N HIS A 609 14.29 -0.95 -10.35
CA HIS A 609 15.03 0.01 -9.55
C HIS A 609 14.43 0.16 -8.15
N GLY A 610 15.31 0.20 -7.14
CA GLY A 610 14.93 0.19 -5.73
C GLY A 610 14.60 -1.20 -5.16
N LYS A 611 14.36 -2.20 -6.01
CA LYS A 611 14.21 -3.62 -5.63
C LYS A 611 15.44 -4.47 -5.94
N GLU A 612 16.46 -3.86 -6.55
CA GLU A 612 17.81 -4.42 -6.72
C GLU A 612 18.65 -4.46 -5.45
#